data_AF-Q7QHR7-F1
#
_entry.id   AF-Q7QHR7-F1
#
_cell.length_a   1.000
_cell.length_b   1.000
_cell.length_c   1.000
_cell.angle_alpha   90.00
_cell.angle_beta   90.00
_cell.angle_gamma   90.00
#
_symmetry.space_group_name_H-M   'P 1'
#
loop_
_entity.id
_entity.type
_entity.pdbx_description
1 polymer ?
#
loop_
_entity_poly.entity_id
_entity_poly.type
_entity_poly.pdbx_seq_one_letter_code
_entity_poly.pdbx_strand_id
1 'polypeptide(L)'
;MWKIVSCSNFRFVSVLPFSSRVTALCEEKCEPGTTFMEDCNKCRCGPDGQKACTRKMCPPNELSDDSQVRLDTNGQVCSPNEIKMKDCNRCRCANNGIGWFCTRRACPQRAKRSEPAPEKKCTPGTTFRSDDGCNTCFCTETGHAACTLKACLPPGFF
;
A
#
# COMPACT_ATOMS: atom_id res chain seq x y z
N MET A 1 -19.16 3.53 26.13
CA MET A 1 -20.24 3.65 25.13
C MET A 1 -20.13 2.45 24.21
N TRP A 2 -21.03 1.48 24.34
CA TRP A 2 -20.93 0.14 23.74
C TRP A 2 -21.59 0.15 22.36
N LYS A 3 -20.92 -0.34 21.31
CA LYS A 3 -21.55 -0.53 19.99
C LYS A 3 -22.21 -1.91 19.96
N ILE A 4 -23.53 -1.90 19.83
CA ILE A 4 -24.34 -3.09 19.61
C ILE A 4 -24.18 -3.49 18.14
N VAL A 5 -23.78 -4.72 17.87
CA VAL A 5 -23.90 -5.33 16.54
C VAL A 5 -25.05 -6.32 16.63
N SER A 6 -26.19 -5.98 16.02
CA SER A 6 -27.34 -6.88 15.92
C SER A 6 -27.02 -7.99 14.93
N CYS A 7 -27.00 -9.23 15.41
CA CYS A 7 -26.98 -10.43 14.58
C CYS A 7 -28.33 -11.12 14.75
N SER A 8 -29.13 -11.18 13.68
CA SER A 8 -30.45 -11.81 13.71
C SER A 8 -30.29 -13.33 13.79
N ASN A 9 -30.81 -13.91 14.88
CA ASN A 9 -30.99 -15.35 15.15
C ASN A 9 -29.89 -16.12 15.90
N PHE A 10 -29.55 -15.72 17.13
CA PHE A 10 -29.25 -16.73 18.16
C PHE A 10 -29.86 -16.36 19.52
N ARG A 11 -30.83 -17.18 19.97
CA ARG A 11 -31.21 -17.28 21.37
C ARG A 11 -30.10 -18.03 22.09
N PHE A 12 -29.53 -17.39 23.11
CA PHE A 12 -28.72 -17.92 24.22
C PHE A 12 -27.64 -18.94 23.88
N VAL A 13 -26.37 -18.57 24.08
CA VAL A 13 -25.35 -19.55 24.48
C VAL A 13 -24.66 -19.06 25.75
N SER A 14 -24.70 -19.93 26.75
CA SER A 14 -24.13 -19.82 28.08
C SER A 14 -22.66 -19.41 28.05
N VAL A 15 -22.32 -18.43 28.89
CA VAL A 15 -20.94 -18.02 29.18
C VAL A 15 -20.31 -19.09 30.06
N LEU A 16 -19.37 -19.87 29.53
CA LEU A 16 -18.39 -20.58 30.37
C LEU A 16 -17.04 -19.85 30.27
N PRO A 17 -16.33 -19.65 31.38
CA PRO A 17 -15.11 -18.85 31.39
C PRO A 17 -13.92 -19.70 30.90
N PHE A 18 -13.01 -19.06 30.18
CA PHE A 18 -11.74 -19.58 29.67
C PHE A 18 -11.78 -20.37 28.35
N SER A 19 -11.84 -19.65 27.22
CA SER A 19 -10.90 -19.89 26.12
C SER A 19 -10.89 -18.70 25.16
N SER A 20 -9.69 -18.18 24.90
CA SER A 20 -9.44 -17.06 24.00
C SER A 20 -9.64 -17.48 22.55
N ARG A 21 -10.41 -16.67 21.81
CA ARG A 21 -10.77 -16.76 20.37
C ARG A 21 -12.03 -17.56 20.07
N VAL A 22 -13.18 -16.94 20.32
CA VAL A 22 -14.36 -17.15 19.48
C VAL A 22 -14.14 -16.31 18.22
N THR A 23 -13.64 -16.93 17.16
CA THR A 23 -13.77 -16.36 15.82
C THR A 23 -15.26 -16.42 15.49
N ALA A 24 -15.97 -15.33 15.75
CA ALA A 24 -17.31 -15.14 15.22
C ALA A 24 -17.17 -15.05 13.70
N LEU A 25 -17.19 -16.20 13.03
CA LEU A 25 -17.43 -16.29 11.60
C LEU A 25 -18.91 -15.94 11.44
N CYS A 26 -19.19 -14.64 11.34
CA CYS A 26 -20.43 -14.16 10.78
C CYS A 26 -20.43 -14.62 9.33
N GLU A 27 -20.92 -15.83 9.07
CA GLU A 27 -21.26 -16.25 7.72
C GLU A 27 -22.30 -15.23 7.23
N GLU A 28 -21.94 -14.37 6.27
CA GLU A 28 -22.88 -13.40 5.69
C GLU A 28 -23.94 -14.16 4.87
N LYS A 29 -24.89 -14.74 5.58
CA LYS A 29 -26.03 -15.43 5.01
C LYS A 29 -27.06 -14.38 4.60
N CYS A 30 -27.50 -14.47 3.35
CA CYS A 30 -28.57 -13.63 2.83
C CYS A 30 -29.95 -14.23 3.18
N GLU A 31 -31.01 -13.44 3.06
CA GLU A 31 -32.38 -13.91 3.28
C GLU A 31 -32.84 -14.77 2.09
N PRO A 32 -33.24 -16.05 2.30
CA PRO A 32 -33.61 -16.96 1.22
C PRO A 32 -34.68 -16.40 0.27
N GLY A 33 -34.46 -16.56 -1.03
CA GLY A 33 -35.38 -16.09 -2.06
C GLY A 33 -35.25 -14.61 -2.41
N THR A 34 -34.46 -13.83 -1.67
CA THR A 34 -34.18 -12.43 -2.01
C THR A 34 -33.28 -12.32 -3.24
N THR A 35 -33.40 -11.18 -3.93
CA THR A 35 -32.47 -10.77 -4.98
C THR A 35 -31.96 -9.37 -4.68
N PHE A 36 -30.66 -9.17 -4.78
CA PHE A 36 -29.99 -7.91 -4.48
C PHE A 36 -28.85 -7.68 -5.48
N MET A 37 -28.31 -6.47 -5.49
CA MET A 37 -27.12 -6.13 -6.29
C MET A 37 -25.90 -6.06 -5.37
N GLU A 38 -24.82 -6.69 -5.80
CA GLU A 38 -23.49 -6.53 -5.20
C GLU A 38 -22.60 -5.95 -6.29
N ASP A 39 -22.16 -4.72 -6.08
CA ASP A 39 -21.66 -3.85 -7.14
C ASP A 39 -22.65 -3.76 -8.32
N CYS A 40 -22.23 -4.18 -9.52
CA CYS A 40 -23.06 -4.26 -10.72
C CYS A 40 -23.64 -5.66 -10.96
N ASN A 41 -23.34 -6.63 -10.07
CA ASN A 41 -23.73 -8.01 -10.23
C ASN A 41 -25.05 -8.31 -9.53
N LYS A 42 -25.95 -8.98 -10.25
CA LYS A 42 -27.23 -9.40 -9.70
C LYS A 42 -27.04 -10.71 -8.95
N CYS A 43 -27.40 -10.70 -7.68
CA CYS A 43 -27.33 -11.83 -6.77
C CYS A 43 -28.73 -12.36 -6.45
N ARG A 44 -28.83 -13.68 -6.27
CA ARG A 44 -30.00 -14.35 -5.68
C ARG A 44 -29.55 -15.16 -4.49
N CYS A 45 -30.33 -15.10 -3.42
CA CYS A 45 -30.12 -15.93 -2.25
C CYS A 45 -30.81 -17.30 -2.38
N GLY A 46 -30.04 -18.37 -2.20
CA GLY A 46 -30.53 -19.74 -2.16
C GLY A 46 -31.28 -20.08 -0.86
N PRO A 47 -31.99 -21.21 -0.82
CA PRO A 47 -32.70 -21.68 0.37
C PRO A 47 -31.77 -22.00 1.55
N ASP A 48 -30.49 -22.23 1.28
CA ASP A 48 -29.40 -22.48 2.22
C ASP A 48 -28.73 -21.20 2.74
N GLY A 49 -29.21 -20.02 2.31
CA GLY A 49 -28.65 -18.73 2.68
C GLY A 49 -27.36 -18.36 1.93
N GLN A 50 -26.96 -19.16 0.93
CA GLN A 50 -25.82 -18.87 0.06
C GLN A 50 -26.23 -17.97 -1.10
N LYS A 51 -25.45 -16.93 -1.37
CA LYS A 51 -25.66 -16.03 -2.51
C LYS A 51 -25.01 -16.57 -3.77
N ALA A 52 -25.75 -16.54 -4.87
CA ALA A 52 -25.25 -16.78 -6.22
C ALA A 52 -25.39 -15.51 -7.05
N CYS A 53 -24.26 -14.95 -7.49
CA CYS A 53 -24.19 -13.69 -8.22
C CYS A 53 -23.75 -13.88 -9.67
N THR A 54 -24.19 -13.00 -10.57
CA THR A 54 -23.56 -12.87 -11.88
C THR A 54 -22.08 -12.50 -11.73
N ARG A 55 -21.25 -12.80 -12.74
CA ARG A 55 -19.81 -12.50 -12.73
C ARG A 55 -19.43 -11.53 -13.84
N LYS A 56 -20.12 -10.40 -13.87
CA LYS A 56 -19.75 -9.27 -14.74
C LYS A 56 -18.53 -8.58 -14.15
N MET A 57 -17.60 -8.20 -15.02
CA MET A 57 -16.54 -7.27 -14.66
C MET A 57 -17.22 -5.92 -14.42
N CYS A 58 -17.34 -5.52 -13.15
CA CYS A 58 -17.91 -4.22 -12.83
C CYS A 58 -16.88 -3.13 -13.10
N PRO A 59 -17.28 -1.97 -13.65
CA PRO A 59 -16.38 -0.82 -13.73
C PRO A 59 -15.88 -0.52 -12.32
N PRO A 60 -14.61 -0.09 -12.16
CA PRO A 60 -14.12 0.36 -10.87
C PRO A 60 -15.08 1.43 -10.35
N ASN A 61 -15.63 1.21 -9.15
CA ASN A 61 -16.26 2.31 -8.43
C ASN A 61 -15.16 3.37 -8.26
N GLU A 62 -15.38 4.55 -8.83
CA GLU A 62 -14.53 5.75 -8.69
C GLU A 62 -14.56 6.28 -7.23
N LEU A 63 -14.48 5.39 -6.24
CA LEU A 63 -14.51 5.64 -4.81
C LEU A 63 -13.54 4.75 -4.02
N SER A 64 -12.74 3.91 -4.67
CA SER A 64 -11.74 3.09 -3.98
C SER A 64 -10.42 3.01 -4.74
N ASP A 65 -9.79 4.16 -5.00
CA ASP A 65 -8.32 4.21 -5.02
C ASP A 65 -7.81 5.65 -4.80
N ASP A 66 -7.18 5.84 -3.64
CA ASP A 66 -6.24 6.92 -3.28
C ASP A 66 -6.47 8.33 -3.87
N SER A 67 -7.70 8.84 -3.74
CA SER A 67 -7.91 10.28 -3.72
C SER A 67 -8.24 10.65 -2.30
N GLN A 68 -7.40 11.49 -1.69
CA GLN A 68 -7.79 12.22 -0.49
C GLN A 68 -9.07 13.00 -0.82
N VAL A 69 -10.22 12.39 -0.56
CA VAL A 69 -11.50 13.08 -0.48
C VAL A 69 -11.41 13.91 0.79
N ARG A 70 -10.75 15.06 0.67
CA ARG A 70 -11.13 16.21 1.47
C ARG A 70 -12.36 16.75 0.78
N LEU A 71 -13.52 16.31 1.27
CA LEU A 71 -14.70 17.16 1.28
C LEU A 71 -14.23 18.54 1.79
N ASP A 72 -14.59 19.58 1.05
CA ASP A 72 -14.64 21.00 1.44
C ASP A 72 -14.03 21.91 0.36
N THR A 73 -14.53 21.85 -0.89
CA THR A 73 -14.64 23.01 -1.80
C THR A 73 -15.39 22.59 -3.06
N ASN A 74 -16.57 23.17 -3.29
CA ASN A 74 -17.21 23.43 -4.59
C ASN A 74 -16.95 22.48 -5.80
N GLY A 75 -16.77 21.17 -5.59
CA GLY A 75 -16.38 20.21 -6.64
C GLY A 75 -14.96 20.37 -7.20
N GLN A 76 -14.08 21.13 -6.54
CA GLN A 76 -12.75 21.44 -7.05
C GLN A 76 -11.68 20.46 -6.53
N VAL A 77 -11.02 19.75 -7.45
CA VAL A 77 -10.01 18.72 -7.17
C VAL A 77 -8.58 19.28 -7.18
N CYS A 78 -8.36 20.40 -7.88
CA CYS A 78 -7.06 21.06 -7.97
C CYS A 78 -7.16 22.55 -8.27
N SER A 79 -6.08 23.30 -8.00
CA SER A 79 -6.05 24.74 -8.28
C SER A 79 -5.98 24.98 -9.79
N PRO A 80 -6.77 25.89 -10.37
CA PRO A 80 -6.87 26.02 -11.82
C PRO A 80 -5.52 26.35 -12.43
N ASN A 81 -5.17 25.65 -13.51
CA ASN A 81 -3.89 25.78 -14.21
C ASN A 81 -2.64 25.41 -13.39
N GLU A 82 -2.78 24.90 -12.16
CA GLU A 82 -1.66 24.40 -11.37
C GLU A 82 -0.89 23.32 -12.12
N ILE A 83 0.42 23.27 -11.94
CA ILE A 83 1.30 22.28 -12.55
C ILE A 83 2.00 21.49 -11.46
N LYS A 84 1.93 20.16 -11.54
CA LYS A 84 2.65 19.26 -10.66
C LYS A 84 3.38 18.18 -11.45
N MET A 85 4.37 17.55 -10.81
CA MET A 85 5.03 16.35 -11.34
C MET A 85 4.53 15.12 -10.57
N LYS A 86 3.99 14.13 -11.28
CA LYS A 86 3.71 12.79 -10.75
C LYS A 86 4.74 11.86 -11.37
N ASP A 87 5.70 11.41 -10.58
CA ASP A 87 6.90 10.73 -11.04
C ASP A 87 7.69 11.57 -12.06
N CYS A 88 7.78 11.12 -13.31
CA CYS A 88 8.38 11.85 -14.43
C CYS A 88 7.34 12.56 -15.31
N ASN A 89 6.05 12.40 -14.99
CA ASN A 89 4.96 12.94 -15.79
C ASN A 89 4.54 14.32 -15.29
N ARG A 90 4.49 15.27 -16.23
CA ARG A 90 4.01 16.62 -15.96
C ARG A 90 2.50 16.65 -16.07
N CYS A 91 1.86 17.10 -15.01
CA CYS A 91 0.41 17.24 -14.89
C CYS A 91 0.02 18.71 -14.82
N ARG A 92 -1.04 19.09 -15.55
CA ARG A 92 -1.66 20.41 -15.44
C ARG A 92 -3.11 20.26 -15.02
N CYS A 93 -3.54 21.06 -14.04
CA CYS A 93 -4.93 21.13 -13.64
C CYS A 93 -5.76 21.89 -14.70
N ALA A 94 -6.96 21.39 -14.96
CA ALA A 94 -7.95 22.08 -15.77
C ALA A 94 -8.24 23.50 -15.25
N ASN A 95 -8.64 24.42 -16.12
CA ASN A 95 -9.03 25.77 -15.72
C ASN A 95 -10.30 25.81 -14.84
N ASN A 96 -11.12 24.77 -14.88
CA ASN A 96 -12.30 24.61 -14.02
C ASN A 96 -11.99 23.86 -12.72
N GLY A 97 -10.72 23.45 -12.49
CA GLY A 97 -10.32 22.78 -11.27
C GLY A 97 -10.83 21.34 -11.10
N ILE A 98 -11.49 20.77 -12.12
CA ILE A 98 -12.19 19.47 -12.00
C ILE A 98 -11.21 18.28 -12.12
N GLY A 99 -10.03 18.46 -12.73
CA GLY A 99 -9.14 17.32 -12.90
C GLY A 99 -7.74 17.65 -13.43
N TRP A 100 -6.88 16.64 -13.35
CA TRP A 100 -5.48 16.68 -13.76
C TRP A 100 -5.28 16.05 -15.14
N PHE A 101 -4.62 16.76 -16.04
CA PHE A 101 -4.18 16.24 -17.34
C PHE A 101 -2.67 16.03 -17.33
N CYS A 102 -2.23 14.77 -17.32
CA CYS A 102 -0.83 14.38 -17.23
C CYS A 102 -0.27 13.83 -18.55
N THR A 103 1.03 14.05 -18.79
CA THR A 103 1.76 13.26 -19.80
C THR A 103 1.75 11.77 -19.42
N ARG A 104 1.93 10.88 -20.40
CA ARG A 104 1.95 9.42 -20.21
C ARG A 104 3.30 8.81 -20.61
N ARG A 105 4.38 9.37 -20.07
CA ARG A 105 5.74 8.84 -20.22
C ARG A 105 5.88 7.61 -19.32
N ALA A 106 6.49 6.56 -19.84
CA ALA A 106 6.96 5.44 -19.03
C ALA A 106 8.10 5.97 -18.15
N CYS A 107 7.82 6.15 -16.87
CA CYS A 107 8.83 6.62 -15.94
C CYS A 107 9.79 5.48 -15.64
N PRO A 108 11.12 5.69 -15.73
CA PRO A 108 12.06 4.69 -15.27
C PRO A 108 11.72 4.39 -13.82
N GLN A 109 11.64 3.11 -13.49
CA GLN A 109 11.61 2.69 -12.10
C GLN A 109 12.88 3.31 -11.50
N ARG A 110 12.71 4.32 -10.63
CA ARG A 110 13.79 4.66 -9.72
C ARG A 110 14.03 3.35 -9.00
N ALA A 111 15.15 2.68 -9.30
CA ALA A 111 15.59 1.56 -8.49
C ALA A 111 15.47 2.11 -7.09
N LYS A 112 14.52 1.55 -6.29
CA LYS A 112 14.45 1.88 -4.87
C LYS A 112 15.89 1.77 -4.45
N ARG A 113 16.50 2.89 -4.03
CA ARG A 113 17.88 2.94 -3.55
C ARG A 113 17.98 1.68 -2.71
N SER A 114 18.68 0.68 -3.25
CA SER A 114 18.68 -0.67 -2.68
C SER A 114 18.89 -0.46 -1.21
N GLU A 115 18.01 -1.04 -0.36
CA GLU A 115 18.10 -0.87 1.09
C GLU A 115 19.57 -0.78 1.46
N PRO A 116 20.01 0.28 2.17
CA PRO A 116 21.42 0.49 2.44
C PRO A 116 22.00 -0.86 2.84
N ALA A 117 22.93 -1.36 2.01
CA ALA A 117 23.49 -2.69 2.15
C ALA A 117 23.80 -2.88 3.64
N PRO A 118 23.48 -4.04 4.23
CA PRO A 118 23.52 -4.23 5.68
C PRO A 118 24.81 -3.63 6.20
N GLU A 119 24.67 -2.56 7.00
CA GLU A 119 25.82 -1.84 7.52
C GLU A 119 26.70 -2.84 8.24
N LYS A 120 27.81 -3.21 7.62
CA LYS A 120 28.86 -3.98 8.27
C LYS A 120 29.40 -3.08 9.38
N LYS A 121 28.83 -3.21 10.58
CA LYS A 121 29.30 -2.49 11.77
C LYS A 121 30.76 -2.88 11.99
N CYS A 122 31.64 -1.89 11.99
CA CYS A 122 33.06 -2.06 12.28
C CYS A 122 33.32 -1.74 13.76
N THR A 123 34.52 -2.07 14.25
CA THR A 123 34.90 -1.74 15.63
C THR A 123 35.39 -0.29 15.70
N PRO A 124 34.77 0.59 16.52
CA PRO A 124 35.17 1.99 16.65
C PRO A 124 36.69 2.18 16.85
N GLY A 125 37.26 3.17 16.15
CA GLY A 125 38.68 3.49 16.26
C GLY A 125 39.62 2.59 15.43
N THR A 126 39.11 1.51 14.83
CA THR A 126 39.93 0.63 13.98
C THR A 126 40.12 1.17 12.58
N THR A 127 41.26 0.81 11.98
CA THR A 127 41.55 1.07 10.56
C THR A 127 41.69 -0.26 9.83
N PHE A 128 41.04 -0.40 8.67
CA PHE A 128 41.02 -1.63 7.88
C PHE A 128 41.09 -1.36 6.37
N ARG A 129 41.16 -2.41 5.56
CA ARG A 129 41.04 -2.36 4.09
C ARG A 129 39.64 -2.77 3.66
N SER A 130 39.11 -2.13 2.62
CA SER A 130 37.88 -2.57 1.97
C SER A 130 38.00 -4.00 1.44
N ASP A 131 36.87 -4.63 1.12
CA ASP A 131 36.80 -6.03 0.67
C ASP A 131 37.66 -6.30 -0.59
N ASP A 132 37.90 -5.28 -1.42
CA ASP A 132 38.76 -5.31 -2.62
C ASP A 132 40.23 -4.94 -2.34
N GLY A 133 40.61 -4.69 -1.07
CA GLY A 133 41.96 -4.35 -0.65
C GLY A 133 42.45 -2.94 -1.05
N CYS A 134 41.67 -2.22 -1.85
CA CYS A 134 42.10 -0.99 -2.52
C CYS A 134 41.89 0.26 -1.66
N ASN A 135 40.78 0.35 -0.93
CA ASN A 135 40.45 1.49 -0.10
C ASN A 135 40.84 1.29 1.37
N THR A 136 41.27 2.39 1.98
CA THR A 136 41.55 2.48 3.42
C THR A 136 40.31 3.00 4.12
N CYS A 137 39.84 2.27 5.13
CA CYS A 137 38.68 2.64 5.92
C CYS A 137 39.06 2.87 7.38
N PHE A 138 38.47 3.89 8.01
CA PHE A 138 38.48 4.11 9.46
C PHE A 138 37.07 3.92 10.01
N CYS A 139 36.95 3.28 11.17
CA CYS A 139 35.66 3.09 11.82
C CYS A 139 35.34 4.24 12.78
N THR A 140 34.22 4.93 12.52
CA THR A 140 33.72 5.99 13.39
C THR A 140 33.28 5.45 14.75
N GLU A 141 33.13 6.34 15.73
CA GLU A 141 32.61 5.99 17.07
C GLU A 141 31.20 5.38 17.02
N THR A 142 30.43 5.76 16.00
CA THR A 142 29.09 5.24 15.72
C THR A 142 29.08 3.87 15.03
N GLY A 143 30.25 3.30 14.72
CA GLY A 143 30.38 1.97 14.13
C GLY A 143 30.22 1.94 12.60
N HIS A 144 30.33 3.09 11.93
CA HIS A 144 30.26 3.19 10.46
C HIS A 144 31.65 3.35 9.86
N ALA A 145 31.86 2.74 8.69
CA ALA A 145 33.12 2.82 7.96
C ALA A 145 33.18 4.10 7.11
N ALA A 146 34.20 4.92 7.33
CA ALA A 146 34.56 6.03 6.45
C ALA A 146 35.80 5.61 5.62
N CYS A 147 35.60 5.38 4.32
CA CYS A 147 36.63 4.87 3.42
C CYS A 147 37.16 5.94 2.45
N THR A 148 38.40 5.78 2.01
CA THR A 148 38.92 6.51 0.84
C THR A 148 38.09 6.17 -0.41
N LEU A 149 38.09 7.06 -1.41
CA LEU A 149 37.37 6.89 -2.68
C LEU A 149 38.36 6.69 -3.85
N LYS A 150 39.27 5.72 -3.72
CA LYS A 150 40.14 5.31 -4.82
C LYS A 150 39.31 4.54 -5.84
N ALA A 151 39.54 4.79 -7.13
CA ALA A 151 39.01 3.96 -8.19
C ALA A 151 39.76 2.62 -8.18
N CYS A 152 39.04 1.53 -7.94
CA CYS A 152 39.62 0.20 -7.77
C CYS A 152 39.36 -0.64 -9.02
N LEU A 153 40.39 -1.30 -9.52
CA LEU A 153 40.27 -2.25 -10.62
C LEU A 153 39.81 -3.61 -10.07
N PRO A 154 38.94 -4.34 -10.78
CA PRO A 154 38.52 -5.66 -10.35
C PRO A 154 39.70 -6.64 -10.31
N PRO A 155 39.77 -7.53 -9.32
CA PRO A 155 40.82 -8.56 -9.27
C PRO A 155 40.68 -9.49 -10.48
N GLY A 156 41.80 -9.73 -11.19
CA GLY A 156 41.83 -10.53 -12.43
C GLY A 156 42.04 -9.73 -13.72
N PHE A 157 42.37 -8.44 -13.61
CA PHE A 157 42.72 -7.60 -14.76
C PHE A 157 44.22 -7.68 -15.12
N PHE A 158 44.78 -8.89 -15.23
CA PHE A 158 46.08 -9.20 -15.88
C PHE A 158 46.08 -10.66 -16.36
#